data_AF-A0A2D4M3D3-F1
#
_entry.id   AF-A0A2D4M3D3-F1
#
_cell.length_a   1.000
_cell.length_b   1.000
_cell.length_c   1.000
_cell.angle_alpha   90.00
_cell.angle_beta   90.00
_cell.angle_gamma   90.00
#
_symmetry.space_group_name_H-M   'P 1'
#
loop_
_entity.id
_entity.type
_entity.pdbx_description
1 polymer ?
#
loop_
_entity_poly.entity_id
_entity_poly.type
_entity_poly.pdbx_seq_one_letter_code
_entity_poly.pdbx_strand_id
1 'polypeptide(L)'
;NQGELTVLVIVFCFVFTLHSLLSGLPLFVQRTVARTIVLQEIIGKGRFGEVWRGRWRGGDVAVKIFSSREERSWFREAEIYQTVMLRHENILGFIAADNKDNGTWTQLWLVSDYHEHGSLFDYLNRYTVT
;
A
#
# COMPACT_ATOMS: atom_id res chain seq x y z
N ASN A 1 -18.24 10.68 2.45
CA ASN A 1 -18.92 11.88 1.89
C ASN A 1 -18.96 11.77 0.37
N GLN A 2 -20.08 12.12 -0.28
CA GLN A 2 -20.35 11.84 -1.70
C GLN A 2 -19.30 12.38 -2.70
N GLY A 3 -18.45 13.35 -2.32
CA GLY A 3 -17.36 13.85 -3.15
C GLY A 3 -16.18 12.88 -3.35
N GLU A 4 -15.90 11.99 -2.38
CA GLU A 4 -14.83 10.97 -2.48
C GLU A 4 -15.16 9.89 -3.53
N LEU A 5 -16.44 9.53 -3.64
CA LEU A 5 -16.90 8.51 -4.58
C LEU A 5 -16.84 9.03 -6.03
N THR A 6 -17.11 10.31 -6.27
CA THR A 6 -17.08 10.90 -7.62
C THR A 6 -15.66 10.97 -8.17
N VAL A 7 -14.67 11.31 -7.34
CA VAL A 7 -13.24 11.29 -7.74
C VAL A 7 -12.82 9.85 -8.05
N LEU A 8 -13.23 8.88 -7.23
CA LEU A 8 -12.93 7.46 -7.44
C LEU A 8 -13.52 6.92 -8.75
N VAL A 9 -14.73 7.34 -9.13
CA VAL A 9 -15.40 6.93 -10.38
C VAL A 9 -14.75 7.59 -11.61
N ILE A 10 -14.36 8.85 -11.52
CA ILE A 10 -13.65 9.55 -12.62
C ILE A 10 -12.27 8.91 -12.86
N VAL A 11 -11.55 8.58 -11.78
CA VAL A 11 -10.26 7.86 -11.87
C VAL A 11 -10.48 6.46 -12.45
N PHE A 12 -11.52 5.72 -12.03
CA PHE A 12 -11.83 4.39 -12.58
C PHE A 12 -12.11 4.41 -14.09
N CYS A 13 -12.89 5.39 -14.56
CA CYS A 13 -13.30 5.48 -15.98
C CYS A 13 -12.13 5.89 -16.89
N PHE A 14 -11.27 6.80 -16.42
CA PHE A 14 -10.08 7.22 -17.16
C PHE A 14 -9.01 6.12 -17.19
N VAL A 15 -8.81 5.38 -16.09
CA VAL A 15 -7.83 4.29 -15.99
C VAL A 15 -8.23 3.09 -16.83
N PHE A 16 -9.52 2.71 -16.89
CA PHE A 16 -9.98 1.61 -17.76
C PHE A 16 -9.78 1.91 -19.26
N THR A 17 -9.95 3.18 -19.64
CA THR A 17 -9.74 3.65 -21.02
C THR A 17 -8.25 3.71 -21.38
N LEU A 18 -7.38 4.10 -20.42
CA LEU A 18 -5.93 4.19 -20.64
C LEU A 18 -5.24 2.82 -20.61
N HIS A 19 -5.75 1.85 -19.83
CA HIS A 19 -5.21 0.48 -19.78
C HIS A 19 -5.37 -0.26 -21.12
N SER A 20 -6.38 0.12 -21.91
CA SER A 20 -6.56 -0.36 -23.29
C SER A 20 -5.50 0.17 -24.27
N LEU A 21 -4.81 1.26 -23.90
CA LEU A 21 -3.82 1.96 -24.74
C LEU A 21 -2.37 1.80 -24.25
N LEU A 22 -2.14 1.46 -22.98
CA LEU A 22 -0.81 1.45 -22.34
C LEU A 22 -0.28 0.04 -21.98
N SER A 23 -0.79 -1.02 -22.60
CA SER A 23 -0.38 -2.43 -22.37
C SER A 23 1.09 -2.76 -22.71
N GLY A 24 1.98 -1.77 -22.86
CA GLY A 24 3.35 -1.92 -23.34
C GLY A 24 4.47 -1.29 -22.50
N LEU A 25 4.22 -0.72 -21.31
CA LEU A 25 5.32 -0.22 -20.46
C LEU A 25 5.55 -1.09 -19.22
N PRO A 26 6.76 -1.66 -19.03
CA PRO A 26 7.08 -2.43 -17.84
C PRO A 26 7.33 -1.47 -16.67
N LEU A 27 6.31 -1.26 -15.83
CA LEU A 27 6.52 -0.63 -14.53
C LEU A 27 7.21 -1.64 -13.63
N PHE A 28 8.45 -1.32 -13.28
CA PHE A 28 9.39 -2.14 -12.56
C PHE A 28 8.85 -2.49 -11.16
N VAL A 29 8.13 -3.61 -11.03
CA VAL A 29 7.91 -4.25 -9.73
C VAL A 29 9.30 -4.60 -9.20
N GLN A 30 9.82 -3.82 -8.24
CA GLN A 30 11.08 -4.15 -7.57
C GLN A 30 10.87 -5.37 -6.67
N ARG A 31 10.74 -6.54 -7.30
CA ARG A 31 10.88 -7.84 -6.67
C ARG A 31 12.24 -7.83 -6.00
N THR A 32 12.30 -7.80 -4.66
CA THR A 32 13.47 -7.87 -3.76
C THR A 32 13.41 -6.87 -2.60
N VAL A 33 12.56 -5.82 -2.66
CA VAL A 33 12.49 -4.83 -1.56
C VAL A 33 12.16 -5.51 -0.24
N ALA A 34 11.21 -6.45 -0.23
CA ALA A 34 10.80 -7.16 0.99
C ALA A 34 11.91 -7.98 1.66
N ARG A 35 12.96 -8.38 0.90
CA ARG A 35 14.11 -9.11 1.45
C ARG A 35 15.03 -8.22 2.27
N THR A 36 15.06 -6.93 1.97
CA THR A 36 15.94 -5.93 2.61
C THR A 36 15.27 -5.17 3.74
N ILE A 37 13.97 -5.37 3.95
CA ILE A 37 13.22 -4.75 5.05
C ILE A 37 13.33 -5.61 6.30
N VAL A 38 13.64 -4.96 7.42
CA VAL A 38 13.61 -5.56 8.76
C VAL A 38 12.31 -5.12 9.45
N LEU A 39 11.43 -6.07 9.76
CA LEU A 39 10.20 -5.79 10.52
C LEU A 39 10.54 -5.50 11.98
N GLN A 40 9.86 -4.51 12.57
CA GLN A 40 10.08 -4.10 13.95
C GLN A 40 8.87 -4.47 14.82
N GLU A 41 7.76 -3.77 14.64
CA GLU A 41 6.56 -3.90 15.50
C GLU A 41 5.28 -3.89 14.66
N ILE A 42 4.22 -4.52 15.18
CA ILE A 42 2.88 -4.46 14.59
C ILE A 42 2.24 -3.14 15.00
N ILE A 43 1.86 -2.32 14.02
CA ILE A 43 1.22 -1.02 14.23
C ILE A 43 -0.29 -1.04 13.93
N GLY A 44 -0.78 -2.10 13.29
CA GLY A 44 -2.21 -2.27 13.02
C GLY A 44 -2.57 -3.69 12.61
N LYS A 45 -3.82 -4.06 12.86
CA LYS A 45 -4.41 -5.31 12.38
C LYS A 45 -5.68 -4.98 11.62
N GLY A 46 -5.71 -5.36 10.35
CA GLY A 46 -6.86 -5.15 9.48
C GLY A 46 -7.58 -6.45 9.16
N ARG A 47 -8.68 -6.33 8.40
CA ARG A 47 -9.46 -7.49 7.94
C ARG A 47 -8.64 -8.48 7.10
N PHE A 48 -7.72 -7.96 6.28
CA PHE A 48 -7.03 -8.74 5.25
C PHE A 48 -5.57 -9.06 5.60
N GLY A 49 -5.09 -8.62 6.77
CA GLY A 49 -3.69 -8.78 7.15
C GLY A 49 -3.26 -7.86 8.28
N GLU A 50 -1.96 -7.86 8.53
CA GLU A 50 -1.32 -7.06 9.58
C GLU A 50 -0.51 -5.93 8.94
N VAL A 51 -0.43 -4.79 9.63
CA VAL A 51 0.43 -3.67 9.25
C VAL A 51 1.55 -3.58 10.27
N TRP A 52 2.78 -3.61 9.75
CA TRP A 52 4.00 -3.56 10.51
C TRP A 52 4.74 -2.26 10.24
N ARG A 53 5.43 -1.74 11.25
CA ARG A 53 6.53 -0.81 11.06
C ARG A 53 7.77 -1.63 10.72
N GLY A 54 8.49 -1.21 9.67
CA GLY A 54 9.76 -1.79 9.27
C GLY A 54 10.83 -0.74 9.05
N ARG A 55 12.09 -1.19 8.99
CA ARG A 55 13.24 -0.35 8.65
C ARG A 55 13.76 -0.70 7.26
N TRP A 56 13.96 0.31 6.42
CA TRP A 56 14.52 0.17 5.08
C TRP A 56 15.41 1.35 4.73
N ARG A 57 16.65 1.08 4.28
CA ARG A 57 17.64 2.10 3.87
C ARG A 57 17.81 3.25 4.88
N GLY A 58 17.68 2.94 6.17
CA GLY A 58 17.83 3.93 7.25
C GLY A 58 16.58 4.78 7.53
N GLY A 59 15.46 4.57 6.84
CA GLY A 59 14.16 5.17 7.12
C GLY A 59 13.12 4.16 7.60
N ASP A 60 12.02 4.67 8.16
CA ASP A 60 10.88 3.85 8.57
C ASP A 60 9.89 3.69 7.41
N VAL A 61 9.35 2.48 7.27
CA VAL A 61 8.36 2.12 6.26
C VAL A 61 7.19 1.38 6.92
N ALA A 62 6.00 1.52 6.34
CA ALA A 62 4.85 0.69 6.71
C ALA A 62 4.77 -0.50 5.75
N VAL A 63 4.57 -1.69 6.31
CA VAL A 63 4.48 -2.94 5.58
C VAL A 63 3.16 -3.62 5.91
N LYS A 64 2.25 -3.65 4.93
CA LYS A 64 1.02 -4.43 5.03
C LYS A 64 1.26 -5.82 4.49
N ILE A 65 1.15 -6.81 5.37
CA ILE A 65 1.38 -8.22 5.07
C ILE A 65 0.04 -8.92 4.99
N PHE A 66 -0.26 -9.42 3.80
CA PHE A 66 -1.46 -10.21 3.52
C PHE A 66 -1.13 -11.70 3.57
N SER A 67 -2.12 -12.49 3.99
CA SER A 67 -2.11 -13.93 3.77
C SER A 67 -2.22 -14.22 2.28
N SER A 68 -1.61 -15.31 1.82
CA SER A 68 -1.77 -15.80 0.44
C SER A 68 -3.24 -16.08 0.07
N ARG A 69 -4.12 -16.32 1.06
CA ARG A 69 -5.58 -16.45 0.83
C ARG A 69 -6.24 -15.15 0.37
N GLU A 70 -5.62 -14.01 0.66
CA GLU A 70 -6.11 -12.66 0.35
C GLU A 70 -5.43 -12.08 -0.91
N GLU A 71 -4.91 -12.94 -1.79
CA GLU A 71 -4.19 -12.53 -3.01
C GLU A 71 -5.00 -11.59 -3.89
N ARG A 72 -6.31 -11.81 -4.04
CA ARG A 72 -7.19 -10.91 -4.81
C ARG A 72 -7.26 -9.51 -4.20
N SER A 73 -7.30 -9.43 -2.87
CA SER A 73 -7.33 -8.16 -2.13
C SER A 73 -6.00 -7.43 -2.29
N TRP A 74 -4.88 -8.15 -2.14
CA TRP A 74 -3.53 -7.63 -2.36
C TRP A 74 -3.33 -7.14 -3.81
N PHE A 75 -3.72 -7.95 -4.80
CA PHE A 75 -3.55 -7.62 -6.22
C PHE A 75 -4.29 -6.34 -6.59
N ARG A 76 -5.55 -6.21 -6.17
CA ARG A 76 -6.35 -5.00 -6.40
C ARG A 76 -5.69 -3.77 -5.79
N GLU A 77 -5.21 -3.88 -4.55
CA GLU A 77 -4.59 -2.74 -3.86
C GLU A 77 -3.25 -2.37 -4.51
N ALA A 78 -2.44 -3.35 -4.90
CA ALA A 78 -1.21 -3.15 -5.66
C ALA A 78 -1.47 -2.48 -7.02
N GLU A 79 -2.51 -2.91 -7.75
CA GLU A 79 -2.91 -2.35 -9.05
C GLU A 79 -3.35 -0.89 -8.92
N ILE A 80 -4.16 -0.57 -7.91
CA ILE A 80 -4.56 0.80 -7.60
C ILE A 80 -3.32 1.66 -7.39
N TYR A 81 -2.44 1.30 -6.45
CA TYR A 81 -1.25 2.10 -6.13
C TYR A 81 -0.24 2.25 -7.29
N GLN A 82 -0.21 1.32 -8.24
CA GLN A 82 0.64 1.39 -9.42
C GLN A 82 0.09 2.27 -10.54
N THR A 83 -1.13 2.78 -10.41
CA THR A 83 -1.71 3.73 -11.36
C THR A 83 -0.90 5.02 -11.34
N VAL A 84 -0.41 5.44 -12.52
CA VAL A 84 0.52 6.57 -12.75
C VAL A 84 0.07 7.90 -12.12
N MET A 85 -1.23 8.05 -11.79
CA MET A 85 -1.83 9.26 -11.27
C MET A 85 -1.94 9.34 -9.73
N LEU A 86 -1.42 8.36 -8.97
CA LEU A 86 -1.56 8.33 -7.50
C LEU A 86 -0.36 8.86 -6.70
N ARG A 87 0.62 9.49 -7.37
CA ARG A 87 1.72 10.17 -6.66
C ARG A 87 1.30 11.61 -6.30
N HIS A 88 0.82 11.79 -5.08
CA HIS A 88 0.35 13.07 -4.56
C HIS A 88 0.67 13.18 -3.05
N GLU A 89 0.91 14.38 -2.53
CA GLU A 89 1.27 14.60 -1.11
C GLU A 89 0.22 14.09 -0.11
N ASN A 90 -1.06 14.15 -0.50
CA ASN A 90 -2.20 13.69 0.32
C ASN A 90 -2.63 12.23 0.00
N ILE A 91 -1.85 11.50 -0.79
CA ILE A 91 -2.06 10.07 -1.05
C ILE A 91 -0.88 9.33 -0.45
N LEU A 92 -1.16 8.23 0.25
CA LEU A 92 -0.12 7.42 0.88
C LEU A 92 0.95 7.01 -0.14
N GLY A 93 2.21 7.35 0.14
CA GLY A 93 3.34 7.09 -0.74
C GLY A 93 3.62 5.60 -0.90
N PHE A 94 3.22 5.03 -2.04
CA PHE A 94 3.50 3.64 -2.37
C PHE A 94 4.95 3.45 -2.81
N ILE A 95 5.61 2.45 -2.24
CA ILE A 95 7.02 2.12 -2.52
C ILE A 95 7.10 0.85 -3.38
N ALA A 96 6.50 -0.26 -2.92
CA ALA A 96 6.63 -1.54 -3.58
C ALA A 96 5.49 -2.52 -3.23
N ALA A 97 5.22 -3.44 -4.15
CA ALA A 97 4.47 -4.65 -3.90
C ALA A 97 5.40 -5.84 -4.17
N ASP A 98 5.51 -6.77 -3.23
CA ASP A 98 6.47 -7.87 -3.31
C ASP A 98 5.93 -9.13 -2.63
N ASN A 99 6.49 -10.29 -2.96
CA ASN A 99 6.17 -11.56 -2.32
C ASN A 99 7.38 -12.10 -1.57
N LYS A 100 7.16 -12.56 -0.34
CA LYS A 100 8.21 -13.09 0.54
C LYS A 100 7.80 -14.44 1.09
N ASP A 101 8.56 -15.47 0.75
CA ASP A 101 8.42 -16.77 1.38
C ASP A 101 9.16 -16.78 2.72
N ASN A 102 8.46 -17.15 3.79
CA ASN A 102 9.05 -17.27 5.14
C ASN A 102 9.37 -18.72 5.51
N GLY A 103 9.32 -19.65 4.54
CA GLY A 103 9.54 -21.08 4.72
C GLY A 103 8.29 -21.89 5.06
N THR A 104 7.21 -21.24 5.54
CA THR A 104 5.94 -21.92 5.85
C THR A 104 4.80 -21.51 4.93
N TRP A 105 4.75 -20.24 4.51
CA TRP A 105 3.82 -19.76 3.50
C TRP A 105 4.35 -18.51 2.79
N THR A 106 3.79 -18.23 1.62
CA THR A 106 4.04 -16.98 0.89
C THR A 106 3.30 -15.84 1.55
N GLN A 107 4.03 -14.79 1.91
CA GLN A 107 3.49 -13.52 2.38
C GLN A 107 3.45 -12.55 1.21
N LEU A 108 2.34 -11.83 1.07
CA LEU A 108 2.20 -10.78 0.07
C LEU A 108 2.35 -9.43 0.76
N TRP A 109 3.35 -8.65 0.35
CA TRP A 109 3.74 -7.40 1.00
C TRP A 109 3.31 -6.22 0.14
N LEU A 110 2.73 -5.20 0.79
CA LEU A 110 2.65 -3.84 0.25
C LEU A 110 3.46 -2.94 1.17
N VAL A 111 4.39 -2.20 0.58
CA VAL A 111 5.32 -1.31 1.27
C VAL A 111 4.96 0.13 0.91
N SER A 112 4.81 0.96 1.92
CA SER A 112 4.54 2.40 1.78
C SER A 112 5.36 3.21 2.79
N ASP A 113 5.28 4.53 2.66
CA ASP A 113 5.79 5.45 3.66
C ASP A 113 5.13 5.19 5.03
N TYR A 114 5.91 5.41 6.09
CA TYR A 114 5.43 5.35 7.47
C TYR A 114 5.08 6.75 7.97
N HIS A 115 3.91 6.88 8.61
CA HIS A 115 3.48 8.10 9.29
C HIS A 115 3.39 7.86 10.79
N GLU A 116 4.22 8.56 11.57
CA GLU A 116 4.33 8.39 13.03
C GLU A 116 3.03 8.71 13.79
N HIS A 117 2.19 9.56 13.23
CA HIS A 117 0.91 9.94 13.80
C HIS A 117 -0.21 8.91 13.55
N GLY A 118 0.06 7.88 12.76
CA GLY A 118 -0.89 6.83 12.44
C GLY A 118 -2.06 7.31 11.59
N SER A 119 -3.23 6.71 11.78
CA SER A 119 -4.43 7.10 11.05
C SER A 119 -5.02 8.40 11.61
N LEU A 120 -5.84 9.08 10.79
CA LEU A 120 -6.62 10.24 11.27
C LEU A 120 -7.50 9.88 12.48
N PHE A 121 -8.05 8.65 12.51
CA PHE A 121 -8.81 8.16 13.65
C PHE A 121 -7.95 8.11 14.92
N ASP A 122 -6.72 7.58 14.84
CA ASP A 122 -5.80 7.54 15.97
C ASP A 122 -5.40 8.95 16.43
N TYR A 123 -5.17 9.85 15.47
CA TYR A 123 -4.79 11.23 15.75
C TYR A 123 -5.90 11.99 16.48
N LEU A 124 -7.14 11.96 15.96
CA LEU A 124 -8.27 12.67 16.56
C LEU A 124 -8.67 12.12 17.93
N ASN A 125 -8.40 10.84 18.21
CA ASN A 125 -8.61 10.27 19.53
C ASN A 125 -7.54 10.68 20.56
N ARG A 126 -6.36 11.14 20.11
CA ARG A 126 -5.25 11.55 20.97
C ARG A 126 -5.16 13.06 21.14
N TYR A 127 -5.55 13.82 20.12
CA TYR A 127 -5.37 15.26 20.06
C TYR A 127 -6.71 15.98 19.83
N THR A 128 -6.96 17.03 20.60
CA THR A 128 -8.05 17.95 20.35
C THR A 128 -7.67 18.90 19.24
N VAL A 129 -8.48 18.98 18.18
CA VAL A 129 -8.31 19.99 17.13
C VAL A 129 -8.92 21.30 17.64
N THR A 130 -8.06 22.26 17.98
CA THR A 130 -8.46 23.63 18.38
C THR A 130 -8.54 24.55 17.20
#